data_AF-A0A2D8HZ10-F1
#
_entry.id   AF-A0A2D8HZ10-F1
#
_cell.length_a   1.000
_cell.length_b   1.000
_cell.length_c   1.000
_cell.angle_alpha   90.00
_cell.angle_beta   90.00
_cell.angle_gamma   90.00
#
_symmetry.space_group_name_H-M   'P 1'
#
loop_
_entity.id
_entity.type
_entity.pdbx_description
1 polymer ?
#
loop_
_entity_poly.entity_id
_entity_poly.type
_entity_poly.pdbx_seq_one_letter_code
_entity_poly.pdbx_strand_id
1 'polypeptide(L)'
;MNKDSSYQVCTSNEEVYVCIKNRASYLNCAPLRKFIENMISEGCTKFVVDFQHCSGADSTFLGILVGLALELSKSSNNDCLNLVNLSGRNLETVQNLGIHKIANVSSALINNVKQLEELKGESENSSESSKEIYKAHKTLLELNEKNSKIFRDVVNYLEQKNDQ
;
A
#
# COMPACT_ATOMS: atom_id res chain seq x y z
N MET A 1 -10.64 -11.77 22.89
CA MET A 1 -10.96 -11.63 21.44
C MET A 1 -9.65 -11.69 20.70
N ASN A 2 -9.43 -12.73 19.88
CA ASN A 2 -8.23 -12.85 19.07
C ASN A 2 -8.22 -11.70 18.05
N LYS A 3 -7.19 -10.85 18.11
CA LYS A 3 -6.97 -9.78 17.14
C LYS A 3 -6.42 -10.42 15.87
N ASP A 4 -7.31 -10.67 14.91
CA ASP A 4 -6.92 -11.05 13.57
C ASP A 4 -6.08 -9.91 12.96
N SER A 5 -4.87 -10.20 12.50
CA SER A 5 -4.07 -9.16 11.84
C SER A 5 -4.70 -8.76 10.52
N SER A 6 -4.73 -7.46 10.21
CA SER A 6 -5.27 -6.96 8.93
C SER A 6 -4.42 -7.36 7.73
N TYR A 7 -3.18 -7.81 7.96
CA TYR A 7 -2.22 -8.17 6.92
C TYR A 7 -1.51 -9.48 7.26
N GLN A 8 -1.34 -10.32 6.25
CA GLN A 8 -0.43 -11.45 6.27
C GLN A 8 0.65 -11.25 5.22
N VAL A 9 1.86 -11.69 5.52
CA VAL A 9 3.02 -11.50 4.64
C VAL A 9 3.78 -12.80 4.44
N CYS A 10 4.44 -12.94 3.30
CA CYS A 10 5.36 -14.04 3.02
C CYS A 10 6.53 -13.47 2.20
N THR A 11 7.75 -13.88 2.51
CA THR A 11 8.95 -13.48 1.77
C THR A 11 9.58 -14.73 1.15
N SER A 12 9.91 -14.65 -0.15
CA SER A 12 10.51 -15.77 -0.88
C SER A 12 11.38 -15.25 -2.01
N ASN A 13 12.69 -15.56 -1.98
CA ASN A 13 13.64 -15.32 -3.08
C ASN A 13 13.47 -13.93 -3.74
N GLU A 14 13.55 -12.86 -2.94
CA GLU A 14 13.43 -11.44 -3.36
C GLU A 14 12.02 -10.95 -3.71
N GLU A 15 11.01 -11.80 -3.51
CA GLU A 15 9.60 -11.47 -3.70
C GLU A 15 8.86 -11.41 -2.37
N VAL A 16 8.08 -10.35 -2.19
CA VAL A 16 7.28 -10.09 -1.00
C VAL A 16 5.81 -10.20 -1.37
N TYR A 17 5.11 -11.09 -0.69
CA TYR A 17 3.67 -11.26 -0.79
C TYR A 17 2.99 -10.61 0.41
N VAL A 18 1.96 -9.83 0.15
CA VAL A 18 1.12 -9.18 1.15
C VAL A 18 -0.34 -9.53 0.87
N CYS A 19 -0.99 -10.23 1.80
CA CYS A 19 -2.41 -10.53 1.76
C CYS A 19 -3.18 -9.62 2.70
N ILE A 20 -4.15 -8.88 2.17
CA ILE A 20 -5.03 -8.02 2.96
C ILE A 20 -6.25 -8.82 3.40
N LYS A 21 -6.52 -8.90 4.71
CA LYS A 21 -7.63 -9.72 5.25
C LYS A 21 -8.95 -8.97 5.39
N ASN A 22 -8.91 -7.64 5.46
CA ASN A 22 -10.07 -6.79 5.72
C ASN A 22 -9.87 -5.40 5.09
N ARG A 23 -10.51 -4.36 5.64
CA ARG A 23 -10.30 -2.98 5.22
C ARG A 23 -8.86 -2.53 5.52
N ALA A 24 -8.18 -1.99 4.52
CA ALA A 24 -6.89 -1.33 4.68
C ALA A 24 -7.10 0.17 4.92
N SER A 25 -6.55 0.70 6.01
CA SER A 25 -6.70 2.12 6.35
C SER A 25 -5.54 2.67 7.15
N TYR A 26 -5.52 3.99 7.31
CA TYR A 26 -4.57 4.70 8.19
C TYR A 26 -4.55 4.18 9.63
N LEU A 27 -5.59 3.48 10.09
CA LEU A 27 -5.65 2.91 11.45
C LEU A 27 -4.82 1.63 11.61
N ASN A 28 -4.52 0.94 10.52
CA ASN A 28 -3.87 -0.37 10.56
C ASN A 28 -2.66 -0.52 9.64
N CYS A 29 -2.39 0.42 8.72
CA CYS A 29 -1.32 0.25 7.74
C CYS A 29 0.10 0.55 8.24
N ALA A 30 0.27 1.10 9.46
CA ALA A 30 1.61 1.42 9.97
C ALA A 30 2.57 0.23 10.08
N PRO A 31 2.16 -0.96 10.56
CA PRO A 31 3.01 -2.15 10.54
C PRO A 31 3.39 -2.56 9.11
N LEU A 32 2.45 -2.46 8.17
CA LEU A 32 2.70 -2.78 6.76
C LEU A 32 3.69 -1.81 6.12
N ARG A 33 3.54 -0.50 6.35
CA ARG A 33 4.47 0.51 5.84
C ARG A 33 5.90 0.23 6.33
N LYS A 34 6.07 0.03 7.64
CA LYS A 34 7.38 -0.33 8.23
C LYS A 34 7.94 -1.62 7.63
N PHE A 35 7.11 -2.64 7.46
CA PHE A 35 7.51 -3.89 6.83
C PHE A 35 8.00 -3.69 5.40
N ILE A 36 7.25 -2.95 4.58
CA ILE A 36 7.64 -2.62 3.20
C ILE A 36 8.98 -1.87 3.18
N GLU A 37 9.16 -0.86 4.03
CA GLU A 37 10.41 -0.09 4.14
C GLU A 37 11.61 -0.98 4.50
N ASN A 38 11.41 -1.94 5.42
CA ASN A 38 12.44 -2.91 5.78
C ASN A 38 12.77 -3.82 4.59
N MET A 39 11.76 -4.37 3.90
CA MET A 39 11.99 -5.26 2.77
C MET A 39 12.70 -4.57 1.60
N ILE A 40 12.37 -3.30 1.32
CA ILE A 40 13.10 -2.49 0.33
C ILE A 40 14.56 -2.33 0.76
N SER A 41 14.81 -2.04 2.04
CA SER A 41 16.17 -1.87 2.59
C SER A 41 17.00 -3.15 2.54
N GLU A 42 16.34 -4.32 2.62
CA GLU A 42 16.94 -5.64 2.42
C GLU A 42 17.16 -6.01 0.95
N GLY A 43 16.75 -5.14 0.01
CA GLY A 43 16.95 -5.32 -1.42
C GLY A 43 15.84 -6.11 -2.12
N CYS A 44 14.69 -6.34 -1.48
CA CYS A 44 13.54 -6.92 -2.17
C CYS A 44 12.97 -5.91 -3.17
N THR A 45 12.73 -6.36 -4.39
CA THR A 45 12.27 -5.50 -5.48
C THR A 45 10.95 -5.95 -6.10
N LYS A 46 10.46 -7.15 -5.78
CA LYS A 46 9.20 -7.67 -6.30
C LYS A 46 8.17 -7.72 -5.18
N PHE A 47 7.05 -7.06 -5.40
CA PHE A 47 5.97 -7.00 -4.43
C PHE A 47 4.67 -7.44 -5.08
N VAL A 48 3.94 -8.31 -4.39
CA VAL A 48 2.63 -8.80 -4.77
C VAL A 48 1.66 -8.50 -3.64
N VAL A 49 0.64 -7.70 -3.92
CA VAL A 49 -0.39 -7.31 -2.95
C VAL A 49 -1.73 -7.89 -3.38
N ASP A 50 -2.28 -8.75 -2.54
CA ASP A 50 -3.50 -9.49 -2.78
C ASP A 50 -4.71 -8.82 -2.11
N PHE A 51 -5.68 -8.44 -2.95
CA PHE A 51 -6.92 -7.78 -2.58
C PHE A 51 -8.11 -8.74 -2.41
N GLN A 52 -7.93 -10.06 -2.49
CA GLN A 52 -9.03 -11.04 -2.48
C GLN A 52 -10.00 -10.86 -1.31
N HIS A 53 -9.49 -10.53 -0.12
CA HIS A 53 -10.29 -10.31 1.09
C HIS A 53 -10.33 -8.83 1.51
N CYS A 54 -9.86 -7.91 0.65
CA CYS A 54 -9.86 -6.49 0.92
C CYS A 54 -11.25 -5.88 0.69
N SER A 55 -11.94 -5.48 1.75
CA SER A 55 -13.26 -4.85 1.65
C SER A 55 -13.20 -3.36 1.24
N GLY A 56 -12.02 -2.76 1.26
CA GLY A 56 -11.79 -1.37 0.87
C GLY A 56 -10.43 -0.87 1.31
N ALA A 57 -9.86 0.05 0.52
CA ALA A 57 -8.64 0.78 0.87
C ALA A 57 -8.92 2.30 0.97
N ASP A 58 -8.26 2.99 1.89
CA ASP A 58 -8.25 4.46 1.93
C ASP A 58 -7.06 5.06 1.18
N SER A 59 -7.04 6.39 1.09
CA SER A 59 -5.97 7.15 0.43
C SER A 59 -4.61 6.98 1.10
N THR A 60 -4.56 6.77 2.42
CA THR A 60 -3.29 6.58 3.14
C THR A 60 -2.63 5.28 2.71
N PHE A 61 -3.38 4.17 2.73
CA PHE A 61 -2.87 2.89 2.26
C PHE A 61 -2.48 2.94 0.78
N LEU A 62 -3.33 3.53 -0.07
CA LEU A 62 -3.04 3.65 -1.50
C LEU A 62 -1.81 4.53 -1.76
N GLY A 63 -1.61 5.59 -0.99
CA GLY A 63 -0.41 6.43 -1.07
C GLY A 63 0.87 5.67 -0.72
N ILE A 64 0.83 4.76 0.26
CA ILE A 64 1.95 3.86 0.57
C ILE A 64 2.26 2.96 -0.64
N LEU A 65 1.23 2.36 -1.27
CA LEU A 65 1.43 1.53 -2.47
C LEU A 65 1.97 2.32 -3.66
N VAL A 66 1.51 3.55 -3.87
CA VAL A 66 2.07 4.43 -4.92
C VAL A 66 3.53 4.76 -4.61
N GLY A 67 3.86 5.08 -3.35
CA GLY A 67 5.23 5.32 -2.93
C GLY A 67 6.14 4.12 -3.20
N LEU A 68 5.67 2.92 -2.86
CA LEU A 68 6.34 1.66 -3.18
C LEU A 68 6.54 1.49 -4.69
N ALA A 69 5.49 1.62 -5.50
CA ALA A 69 5.59 1.47 -6.95
C ALA A 69 6.59 2.47 -7.58
N LEU A 70 6.58 3.72 -7.12
CA LEU A 70 7.53 4.75 -7.56
C LEU A 70 8.96 4.42 -7.14
N GLU A 71 9.17 3.90 -5.93
CA GLU A 71 10.49 3.46 -5.47
C GLU A 71 11.03 2.31 -6.32
N LEU A 72 10.20 1.29 -6.58
CA LEU A 72 10.58 0.15 -7.43
C LEU A 72 10.89 0.56 -8.86
N SER A 73 10.19 1.58 -9.39
CA SER A 73 10.41 2.08 -10.75
C SER A 73 11.79 2.73 -10.97
N LYS A 74 12.50 3.08 -9.90
CA LYS A 74 13.87 3.60 -9.97
C LYS A 74 14.90 2.51 -10.26
N SER A 75 14.57 1.26 -9.97
CA SER A 75 15.41 0.10 -10.26
C SER A 75 15.35 -0.25 -11.75
N SER A 76 16.50 -0.60 -12.34
CA SER A 76 16.60 -0.91 -13.79
C SER A 76 16.14 -2.32 -14.16
N ASN A 77 15.89 -3.16 -13.16
CA ASN A 77 15.27 -4.46 -13.36
C ASN A 77 13.76 -4.24 -13.49
N ASN A 78 13.06 -5.11 -14.21
CA ASN A 78 11.62 -5.03 -14.50
C ASN A 78 10.76 -5.31 -13.24
N ASP A 79 11.14 -4.69 -12.14
CA ASP A 79 10.70 -4.86 -10.77
C ASP A 79 9.38 -4.13 -10.62
N CYS A 80 8.33 -4.91 -10.34
CA CYS A 80 6.97 -4.43 -10.45
C CYS A 80 6.22 -4.66 -9.13
N LEU A 81 5.46 -3.64 -8.72
CA LEU A 81 4.35 -3.82 -7.82
C LEU A 81 3.21 -4.52 -8.59
N ASN A 82 2.79 -5.68 -8.13
CA ASN A 82 1.67 -6.44 -8.66
C ASN A 82 0.49 -6.34 -7.68
N LEU A 83 -0.64 -5.83 -8.15
CA LEU A 83 -1.90 -5.79 -7.41
C LEU A 83 -2.83 -6.87 -7.98
N VAL A 84 -3.09 -7.91 -7.20
CA VAL A 84 -3.85 -9.09 -7.64
C VAL A 84 -5.19 -9.19 -6.94
N ASN A 85 -6.13 -9.94 -7.54
CA ASN A 85 -7.49 -10.11 -7.04
C ASN A 85 -8.25 -8.78 -6.81
N LEU A 86 -7.89 -7.74 -7.55
CA LEU A 86 -8.63 -6.48 -7.53
C LEU A 86 -10.00 -6.67 -8.19
N SER A 87 -11.06 -6.31 -7.47
CA SER A 87 -12.43 -6.39 -7.95
C SER A 87 -13.30 -5.26 -7.41
N GLY A 88 -14.41 -4.98 -8.10
CA GLY A 88 -15.39 -3.97 -7.71
C GLY A 88 -14.77 -2.60 -7.40
N ARG A 89 -15.13 -2.04 -6.24
CA ARG A 89 -14.72 -0.69 -5.81
C ARG A 89 -13.20 -0.51 -5.72
N ASN A 90 -12.45 -1.54 -5.33
CA ASN A 90 -11.00 -1.43 -5.21
C ASN A 90 -10.35 -1.29 -6.59
N LEU A 91 -10.79 -2.09 -7.57
CA LEU A 91 -10.34 -1.98 -8.95
C LEU A 91 -10.66 -0.60 -9.53
N GLU A 92 -11.90 -0.13 -9.35
CA GLU A 92 -12.31 1.20 -9.80
C GLU A 92 -11.46 2.30 -9.17
N THR A 93 -11.13 2.18 -7.88
CA THR A 93 -10.31 3.17 -7.17
C THR A 93 -8.87 3.20 -7.71
N VAL A 94 -8.25 2.04 -7.86
CA VAL A 94 -6.89 1.90 -8.44
C VAL A 94 -6.85 2.44 -9.88
N GLN A 95 -7.89 2.20 -10.67
CA GLN A 95 -8.00 2.74 -12.02
C GLN A 95 -8.21 4.25 -12.02
N ASN A 96 -9.15 4.74 -11.23
CA ASN A 96 -9.51 6.16 -11.16
C ASN A 96 -8.35 7.05 -10.68
N LEU A 97 -7.53 6.55 -9.76
CA LEU A 97 -6.36 7.27 -9.26
C LEU A 97 -5.14 7.15 -10.18
N GLY A 98 -5.20 6.31 -11.22
CA GLY A 98 -4.10 6.11 -12.16
C GLY A 98 -3.01 5.15 -11.70
N ILE A 99 -3.22 4.42 -10.60
CA ILE A 99 -2.22 3.53 -9.99
C ILE A 99 -1.87 2.35 -10.93
N HIS A 100 -2.84 1.86 -11.69
CA HIS A 100 -2.66 0.84 -12.73
C HIS A 100 -1.63 1.19 -13.83
N LYS A 101 -1.18 2.45 -13.91
CA LYS A 101 -0.15 2.89 -14.87
C LYS A 101 1.27 2.68 -14.37
N ILE A 102 1.45 2.53 -13.05
CA ILE A 102 2.75 2.37 -12.39
C ILE A 102 2.87 1.04 -11.64
N ALA A 103 1.80 0.25 -11.62
CA ALA A 103 1.75 -1.07 -11.01
C ALA A 103 1.00 -2.02 -11.94
N ASN A 104 1.42 -3.29 -11.98
CA ASN A 104 0.71 -4.32 -12.72
C ASN A 104 -0.58 -4.67 -11.98
N VAL A 105 -1.71 -4.66 -12.67
CA VAL A 105 -3.01 -4.97 -12.09
C VAL A 105 -3.55 -6.22 -12.74
N SER A 106 -3.85 -7.23 -11.93
CA SER A 106 -4.38 -8.51 -12.39
C SER A 106 -5.61 -8.91 -11.58
N SER A 107 -6.58 -9.52 -12.27
CA SER A 107 -7.72 -10.21 -11.65
C SER A 107 -7.44 -11.70 -11.39
N ALA A 108 -6.23 -12.18 -11.70
CA ALA A 108 -5.88 -13.58 -11.54
C ALA A 108 -5.69 -13.98 -10.08
N LEU A 109 -6.21 -15.16 -9.73
CA LEU A 109 -6.02 -15.80 -8.43
C LEU A 109 -4.62 -16.41 -8.33
N ILE A 110 -3.88 -16.06 -7.27
CA ILE A 110 -2.64 -16.72 -6.92
C ILE A 110 -2.94 -17.80 -5.89
N ASN A 111 -2.96 -19.06 -6.32
CA ASN A 111 -3.34 -20.20 -5.48
C ASN A 111 -2.17 -20.86 -4.73
N ASN A 112 -0.94 -20.35 -4.86
CA ASN A 112 0.29 -21.03 -4.37
C ASN A 112 1.21 -20.12 -3.54
N VAL A 113 0.66 -19.40 -2.56
CA VAL A 113 1.50 -18.74 -1.54
C VAL A 113 1.68 -19.72 -0.37
N LYS A 114 2.90 -20.23 -0.17
CA LYS A 114 3.23 -21.12 0.95
C LYS A 114 3.71 -20.29 2.14
N GLN A 115 3.16 -20.56 3.32
CA GLN A 115 3.57 -19.97 4.62
C GLN A 115 3.40 -18.45 4.72
N LEU A 116 2.14 -18.01 4.86
CA LEU A 116 1.79 -16.64 5.25
C LEU A 116 1.96 -16.46 6.76
N GLU A 117 2.71 -15.44 7.16
CA GLU A 117 2.88 -15.01 8.55
C GLU A 117 1.98 -13.82 8.85
N GLU A 118 1.41 -13.76 10.05
CA GLU A 118 0.65 -12.58 10.46
C GLU A 118 1.58 -11.40 10.73
N LEU A 119 1.33 -10.28 10.08
CA LEU A 119 2.07 -9.06 10.37
C LEU A 119 1.55 -8.47 11.68
N LYS A 120 2.23 -8.74 12.79
CA LYS A 120 1.77 -8.29 14.11
C LYS A 120 1.89 -6.77 14.22
N GLY A 121 0.75 -6.10 14.40
CA GLY A 121 0.74 -4.70 14.80
C GLY A 121 1.26 -4.58 16.24
N GLU A 122 2.30 -3.77 16.44
CA GLU A 122 2.80 -3.43 17.77
C GLU A 122 1.75 -2.58 18.50
N SER A 123 0.84 -3.22 19.24
CA SER A 123 -0.14 -2.63 20.17
C SER A 123 -1.24 -1.74 19.56
N GLU A 124 -2.24 -1.39 20.39
CA GLU A 124 -3.54 -0.76 20.05
C GLU A 124 -3.47 0.65 19.43
N ASN A 125 -2.28 1.16 19.11
CA ASN A 125 -2.03 2.49 18.56
C ASN A 125 -1.23 2.47 17.25
N SER A 126 -1.34 1.42 16.44
CA SER A 126 -0.62 1.29 15.17
C SER A 126 -1.24 2.11 14.01
N SER A 127 -1.82 3.27 14.30
CA SER A 127 -2.29 4.19 13.26
C SER A 127 -1.12 4.99 12.70
N GLU A 128 -1.21 5.37 11.43
CA GLU A 128 -0.25 6.28 10.82
C GLU A 128 -0.24 7.62 11.53
N SER A 129 0.96 8.17 11.70
CA SER A 129 1.12 9.54 12.21
C SER A 129 0.65 10.56 11.17
N SER A 130 0.31 11.77 11.60
CA SER A 130 -0.05 12.88 10.69
C SER A 130 0.99 13.11 9.59
N LYS A 131 2.28 12.90 9.91
CA LYS A 131 3.39 13.01 8.95
C LYS A 131 3.34 11.93 7.87
N GLU A 132 3.05 10.68 8.24
CA GLU A 132 2.94 9.57 7.30
C GLU A 132 1.66 9.66 6.46
N ILE A 133 0.54 10.11 7.06
CA ILE A 133 -0.70 10.41 6.32
C ILE A 133 -0.45 11.53 5.30
N TYR A 134 0.25 12.60 5.68
CA TYR A 134 0.64 13.68 4.78
C TYR A 134 1.46 13.16 3.61
N LYS A 135 2.52 12.38 3.87
CA LYS A 135 3.37 11.79 2.83
C LYS A 135 2.56 10.95 1.86
N ALA A 136 1.71 10.05 2.36
CA ALA A 136 0.87 9.20 1.52
C ALA A 136 -0.06 10.02 0.60
N HIS A 137 -0.70 11.06 1.12
CA HIS A 137 -1.55 11.94 0.31
C HIS A 137 -0.75 12.78 -0.68
N LYS A 138 0.44 13.25 -0.29
CA LYS A 138 1.34 13.99 -1.18
C LYS A 138 1.80 13.12 -2.35
N THR A 139 2.13 11.86 -2.09
CA THR A 139 2.48 10.90 -3.15
C THR A 139 1.32 10.68 -4.12
N LEU A 140 0.08 10.60 -3.63
CA LEU A 140 -1.09 10.52 -4.52
C LEU A 140 -1.28 11.81 -5.33
N LEU A 141 -1.12 12.98 -4.70
CA LEU A 141 -1.20 14.30 -5.33
C LEU A 141 -0.21 14.43 -6.49
N GLU A 142 1.03 14.00 -6.27
CA GLU A 142 2.15 14.10 -7.22
C GLU A 142 2.05 13.08 -8.36
N LEU A 143 1.21 12.04 -8.24
CA LEU A 143 1.09 10.98 -9.23
C LEU A 143 0.61 11.48 -10.60
N ASN A 144 -0.36 12.41 -10.64
CA ASN A 144 -0.87 12.99 -11.88
C ASN A 144 -1.72 14.25 -11.62
N GLU A 145 -1.97 15.05 -12.67
CA GLU A 145 -2.72 16.30 -12.57
C GLU A 145 -4.15 16.15 -12.04
N LYS A 146 -4.81 15.01 -12.33
CA LYS A 146 -6.15 14.73 -11.81
C LYS A 146 -6.10 14.60 -10.29
N ASN A 147 -5.19 13.78 -9.79
CA ASN A 147 -5.00 13.60 -8.35
C ASN A 147 -4.53 14.88 -7.67
N SER A 148 -3.72 15.71 -8.36
CA SER A 148 -3.30 17.00 -7.85
C SER A 148 -4.49 17.85 -7.42
N LYS A 149 -5.53 17.95 -8.26
CA LYS A 149 -6.76 18.69 -7.95
C LYS A 149 -7.57 18.06 -6.80
N ILE A 150 -7.57 16.74 -6.67
CA ILE A 150 -8.35 16.00 -5.67
C ILE A 150 -7.73 16.15 -4.27
N PHE A 151 -6.40 16.03 -4.16
CA PHE A 151 -5.71 15.94 -2.88
C PHE A 151 -5.10 17.25 -2.39
N ARG A 152 -5.04 18.30 -3.23
CA ARG A 152 -4.40 19.59 -2.89
C ARG A 152 -4.84 20.15 -1.54
N ASP A 153 -6.15 20.25 -1.32
CA ASP A 153 -6.67 20.91 -0.12
C ASP A 153 -6.36 20.09 1.15
N VAL A 154 -6.39 18.75 1.05
CA VAL A 154 -6.04 17.84 2.16
C VAL A 154 -4.54 17.92 2.47
N VAL A 155 -3.69 17.92 1.45
CA VAL A 155 -2.23 18.02 1.62
C VAL A 155 -1.85 19.36 2.25
N ASN A 156 -2.41 20.47 1.76
CA ASN A 156 -2.17 21.81 2.33
C ASN A 156 -2.58 21.91 3.80
N TYR A 157 -3.72 21.31 4.15
CA TYR A 157 -4.19 21.28 5.54
C TYR A 157 -3.26 20.47 6.45
N LEU A 158 -2.82 19.30 5.99
CA LEU A 158 -1.91 18.44 6.76
C LEU A 158 -0.50 19.05 6.88
N GLU A 159 -0.03 19.78 5.87
CA GLU A 159 1.24 20.50 5.88
C GLU A 159 1.28 21.54 7.00
N GLN A 160 0.28 22.42 7.05
CA GLN A 160 0.17 23.47 8.07
C GLN A 160 0.14 22.92 9.50
N LYS A 161 -0.45 21.73 9.68
CA LYS A 161 -0.50 21.05 10.98
C LYS A 161 0.82 20.40 11.40
N ASN A 162 1.66 20.02 10.43
CA ASN A 162 2.95 19.39 10.72
C ASN A 162 4.04 20.43 11.04
N ASP A 163 3.85 21.69 10.65
CA ASP A 163 4.74 22.83 10.93
C ASP A 163 4.46 23.52 12.28
N GLN A 164 3.44 23.07 13.02
CA GLN A 164 3.10 23.52 14.37
C GLN A 164 3.64 22.57 15.45
#